data_AF-A0A2N5HJE5-F1
#
_entry.id   AF-A0A2N5HJE5-F1
#
_cell.length_a   1.000
_cell.length_b   1.000
_cell.length_c   1.000
_cell.angle_alpha   90.00
_cell.angle_beta   90.00
_cell.angle_gamma   90.00
#
_symmetry.space_group_name_H-M   'P 1'
#
loop_
_entity.id
_entity.type
_entity.pdbx_description
1 polymer ?
#
loop_
_entity_poly.entity_id
_entity_poly.type
_entity_poly.pdbx_seq_one_letter_code
_entity_poly.pdbx_strand_id
1 'polypeptide(L)'
;MKSSTKALTLSLFPGLGHIYFGNMIRGVLYLLSVVGLAFVTVIGLVSNTEEVAILAFMAGIFIYLVSFIDMGVQISKQKKALLAEENPDLQNPNKSAQDSERFYTIVLSFIPGLGHFQIGLMNRGLTLLGAFLGLAVMVIFVTAMSNRGEFMVFMAGLPIIWVYGFFDAVQQVNKKQRGEELVDRTIFEDFDMRREDGKKSKSIATFLSIFPGAGHLYLGLQRRGIQLMAAFLFSIYILDVLRLGIFLFLIPIIWFYSFFDAMQKVSKYGVEKVEDEPIIAYFINHQKWVGIGLVLLGVYYLFMNILLPAFAPMINRLINVDIMYWIQGYFQTALVCVLLIGGGIKLLTGTKPKKEAKGHE
;
A
#
# COMPACT_ATOMS: atom_id res chain seq x y z
N MET A 1 -39.98 -12.83 14.73
CA MET A 1 -38.83 -13.75 14.52
C MET A 1 -37.53 -13.01 14.77
N LYS A 2 -36.56 -13.65 15.43
CA LYS A 2 -35.23 -13.09 15.62
C LYS A 2 -34.48 -13.09 14.28
N SER A 3 -33.77 -12.01 13.97
CA SER A 3 -33.11 -11.86 12.65
C SER A 3 -31.81 -12.65 12.61
N SER A 4 -31.68 -13.57 11.66
CA SER A 4 -30.45 -14.35 11.44
C SER A 4 -29.25 -13.46 11.13
N THR A 5 -29.47 -12.34 10.44
CA THR A 5 -28.40 -11.37 10.15
C THR A 5 -27.95 -10.66 11.41
N LYS A 6 -28.88 -10.23 12.28
CA LYS A 6 -28.52 -9.60 13.57
C LYS A 6 -27.76 -10.56 14.49
N ALA A 7 -28.14 -11.83 14.49
CA ALA A 7 -27.46 -12.83 15.30
C ALA A 7 -26.02 -13.11 14.83
N LEU A 8 -25.82 -13.18 13.51
CA LEU A 8 -24.51 -13.42 12.92
C LEU A 8 -23.60 -12.19 13.08
N THR A 9 -24.16 -10.98 13.04
CA THR A 9 -23.40 -9.77 13.38
C THR A 9 -23.05 -9.74 14.87
N LEU A 10 -23.95 -10.20 15.73
CA LEU A 10 -23.69 -10.29 17.17
C LEU A 10 -22.64 -11.35 17.50
N SER A 11 -22.52 -12.43 16.72
CA SER A 11 -21.49 -13.45 16.94
C SER A 11 -20.06 -12.99 16.64
N LEU A 12 -19.85 -11.76 16.12
CA LEU A 12 -18.53 -11.12 16.14
C LEU A 12 -18.00 -10.94 17.57
N PHE A 13 -18.91 -10.85 18.55
CA PHE A 13 -18.57 -10.98 19.95
C PHE A 13 -18.85 -12.43 20.39
N PRO A 14 -17.88 -13.13 20.98
CA PRO A 14 -18.03 -14.55 21.32
C PRO A 14 -19.27 -14.77 22.17
N GLY A 15 -20.12 -15.70 21.73
CA GLY A 15 -21.33 -16.08 22.46
C GLY A 15 -22.55 -15.15 22.37
N LEU A 16 -22.43 -13.88 21.95
CA LEU A 16 -23.58 -12.96 21.90
C LEU A 16 -24.64 -13.37 20.86
N GLY A 17 -24.23 -13.96 19.74
CA GLY A 17 -25.17 -14.52 18.76
C GLY A 17 -26.06 -15.62 19.36
N HIS A 18 -25.48 -16.49 20.19
CA HIS A 18 -26.17 -17.58 20.86
C HIS A 18 -27.16 -17.06 21.89
N ILE A 19 -26.75 -16.06 22.70
CA ILE A 19 -27.63 -15.37 23.64
C ILE A 19 -28.80 -14.72 22.91
N TYR A 20 -28.53 -14.01 21.81
CA TYR A 20 -29.56 -13.39 21.00
C TYR A 20 -30.58 -14.42 20.54
N PHE A 21 -30.17 -15.62 20.10
CA PHE A 21 -31.09 -16.69 19.69
C PHE A 21 -31.76 -17.45 20.85
N GLY A 22 -31.44 -17.16 22.11
CA GLY A 22 -32.07 -17.76 23.29
C GLY A 22 -31.26 -18.90 23.92
N ASN A 23 -30.10 -19.25 23.36
CA ASN A 23 -29.18 -20.23 23.92
C ASN A 23 -28.24 -19.58 24.94
N MET A 24 -28.80 -19.17 26.08
CA MET A 24 -28.07 -18.41 27.11
C MET A 24 -26.85 -19.17 27.62
N ILE A 25 -27.00 -20.46 27.93
CA ILE A 25 -25.92 -21.29 28.50
C ILE A 25 -24.73 -21.37 27.53
N ARG A 26 -24.98 -21.75 26.26
CA ARG A 26 -23.91 -21.85 25.25
C ARG A 26 -23.24 -20.51 25.01
N GLY A 27 -24.03 -19.44 24.90
CA GLY A 27 -23.50 -18.10 24.68
C GLY A 27 -22.60 -17.62 25.81
N VAL A 28 -23.03 -17.80 27.07
CA VAL A 28 -22.23 -17.45 28.25
C VAL A 28 -20.95 -18.30 28.31
N LEU A 29 -21.03 -19.60 28.01
CA LEU A 29 -19.84 -20.47 27.99
C LEU A 29 -18.81 -19.99 26.96
N TYR A 30 -19.22 -19.69 25.73
CA TYR A 30 -18.32 -19.16 24.71
C TYR A 30 -17.73 -17.81 25.10
N LEU A 31 -18.55 -16.90 25.63
CA LEU A 31 -18.09 -15.59 26.09
C LEU A 31 -17.02 -15.73 27.18
N LEU A 32 -17.32 -16.49 28.24
CA LEU A 32 -16.40 -16.69 29.36
C LEU A 32 -15.11 -17.40 28.93
N SER A 33 -15.20 -18.37 28.01
CA SER A 33 -14.03 -19.10 27.54
C SER A 33 -13.08 -18.19 26.76
N VAL A 34 -13.61 -17.41 25.81
CA VAL A 34 -12.76 -16.53 24.97
C VAL A 34 -12.24 -15.34 25.76
N VAL A 35 -13.08 -14.69 26.58
CA VAL A 35 -12.66 -13.57 27.44
C VAL A 35 -11.69 -14.05 28.52
N GLY A 36 -11.92 -15.21 29.11
CA GLY A 36 -11.03 -15.83 30.09
C GLY A 36 -9.64 -16.11 29.51
N LEU A 37 -9.58 -16.71 28.32
CA LEU A 37 -8.31 -16.95 27.62
C LEU A 37 -7.59 -15.67 27.20
N ALA A 38 -8.34 -14.62 26.83
CA ALA A 38 -7.75 -13.30 26.60
C ALA A 38 -7.12 -12.73 27.88
N PHE A 39 -7.77 -12.91 29.04
CA PHE A 39 -7.21 -12.47 30.33
C PHE A 39 -5.96 -13.27 30.70
N VAL A 40 -5.96 -14.59 30.50
CA VAL A 40 -4.78 -15.46 30.69
C VAL A 40 -3.63 -15.03 29.77
N THR A 41 -3.93 -14.64 28.52
CA THR A 41 -2.94 -14.12 27.58
C THR A 41 -2.27 -12.86 28.14
N VAL A 42 -3.07 -11.90 28.61
CA VAL A 42 -2.55 -10.65 29.19
C VAL A 42 -1.72 -10.92 30.45
N ILE A 43 -2.20 -11.77 31.36
CA ILE A 43 -1.45 -12.16 32.56
C ILE A 43 -0.13 -12.82 32.18
N GLY A 44 -0.12 -13.71 31.20
CA GLY A 44 1.09 -14.40 30.75
C GLY A 44 2.13 -13.43 30.20
N LEU A 45 1.70 -12.44 29.41
CA LEU A 45 2.58 -11.38 28.91
C LEU A 45 3.16 -10.51 30.04
N VAL A 46 2.34 -10.13 31.02
CA VAL A 46 2.78 -9.33 32.17
C VAL A 46 3.70 -10.13 33.11
N SER A 47 3.50 -11.44 33.21
CA SER A 47 4.27 -12.33 34.08
C SER A 47 5.53 -12.91 33.44
N ASN A 48 5.88 -12.48 32.21
CA ASN A 48 6.96 -13.03 31.40
C ASN A 48 6.87 -14.55 31.15
N THR A 49 5.65 -15.10 31.09
CA THR A 49 5.40 -16.50 30.69
C THR A 49 4.86 -16.56 29.26
N GLU A 50 5.73 -16.21 28.30
CA GLU A 50 5.38 -16.03 26.89
C GLU A 50 4.74 -17.28 26.27
N GLU A 51 5.23 -18.47 26.58
CA GLU A 51 4.67 -19.74 26.06
C GLU A 51 3.21 -19.92 26.46
N VAL A 52 2.87 -19.63 27.73
CA VAL A 52 1.51 -19.72 28.25
C VAL A 52 0.61 -18.67 27.60
N ALA A 53 1.13 -17.45 27.41
CA ALA A 53 0.40 -16.38 26.73
C ALA A 53 0.07 -16.74 25.29
N ILE A 54 1.04 -17.26 24.53
CA ILE A 54 0.86 -17.66 23.13
C ILE A 54 -0.16 -18.80 23.04
N LEU A 55 -0.04 -19.83 23.89
CA LEU A 55 -0.95 -20.98 23.87
C LEU A 55 -2.38 -20.58 24.25
N ALA A 56 -2.55 -19.72 25.26
CA ALA A 56 -3.86 -19.19 25.65
C ALA A 56 -4.48 -18.34 24.53
N PHE A 57 -3.69 -17.51 23.85
CA PHE A 57 -4.14 -16.70 22.72
C PHE A 57 -4.64 -17.57 21.56
N MET A 58 -3.85 -18.58 21.17
CA MET A 58 -4.22 -19.52 20.11
C MET A 58 -5.49 -20.31 20.46
N ALA A 59 -5.60 -20.79 21.69
CA ALA A 59 -6.81 -21.48 22.17
C ALA A 59 -8.03 -20.54 22.16
N GLY A 60 -7.86 -19.27 22.53
CA GLY A 60 -8.92 -18.26 22.53
C GLY A 60 -9.47 -18.01 21.13
N ILE A 61 -8.57 -17.84 20.14
CA ILE A 61 -8.96 -17.71 18.72
C ILE A 61 -9.68 -18.97 18.25
N PHE A 62 -9.17 -20.16 18.57
CA PHE A 62 -9.79 -21.41 18.15
C PHE A 62 -11.22 -21.55 18.68
N ILE A 63 -11.43 -21.31 19.99
CA ILE A 63 -12.76 -21.37 20.60
C ILE A 63 -13.69 -20.29 20.02
N TYR A 64 -13.18 -19.09 19.74
CA TYR A 64 -13.95 -18.04 19.06
C TYR A 64 -14.46 -18.51 17.69
N LEU A 65 -13.59 -19.12 16.87
CA LEU A 65 -13.97 -19.65 15.56
C LEU A 65 -15.02 -20.76 15.70
N VAL A 66 -14.85 -21.67 16.66
CA VAL A 66 -15.84 -22.72 16.96
C VAL A 66 -17.18 -22.10 17.35
N SER A 67 -17.19 -21.07 18.21
CA SER A 67 -18.41 -20.36 18.62
C SER A 67 -19.16 -19.77 17.44
N PHE A 68 -18.43 -19.12 16.53
CA PHE A 68 -18.98 -18.50 15.34
C PHE A 68 -19.56 -19.55 14.37
N ILE A 69 -18.85 -20.65 14.13
CA ILE A 69 -19.31 -21.74 13.27
C ILE A 69 -20.55 -22.42 13.86
N ASP A 70 -20.57 -22.73 15.17
CA ASP A 70 -21.73 -23.32 15.84
C ASP A 70 -22.98 -22.43 15.69
N MET A 71 -22.82 -21.10 15.79
CA MET A 71 -23.90 -20.15 15.55
C MET A 71 -24.45 -20.24 14.12
N GLY A 72 -23.56 -20.30 13.12
CA GLY A 72 -23.95 -20.46 11.73
C GLY A 72 -24.70 -21.77 11.47
N VAL A 73 -24.23 -22.88 12.05
CA VAL A 73 -24.89 -24.19 11.98
C VAL A 73 -26.28 -24.15 12.64
N GLN A 74 -26.39 -23.51 13.81
CA GLN A 74 -27.67 -23.36 14.51
C GLN A 74 -28.69 -22.57 13.68
N ILE A 75 -28.27 -21.45 13.08
CA ILE A 75 -29.12 -20.65 12.19
C ILE A 75 -29.62 -21.49 11.01
N SER A 76 -28.73 -22.27 10.40
CA SER A 76 -29.07 -23.15 9.28
C SER A 76 -30.09 -24.22 9.68
N LYS A 77 -29.88 -24.89 10.82
CA LYS A 77 -30.81 -25.89 11.35
C LYS A 77 -32.19 -25.31 11.66
N GLN A 78 -32.25 -24.15 12.30
CA GLN A 78 -33.52 -23.52 12.65
C GLN A 78 -34.28 -23.05 11.40
N LYS A 79 -33.58 -22.53 10.40
CA LYS A 79 -34.20 -22.15 9.12
C LYS A 79 -34.75 -23.37 8.38
N LYS A 80 -34.01 -24.48 8.38
CA LYS A 80 -34.46 -25.75 7.79
C LYS A 80 -35.68 -26.32 8.51
N ALA A 81 -35.75 -26.21 9.84
CA ALA A 81 -36.90 -26.66 10.63
C ALA A 81 -38.15 -25.79 10.36
N LEU A 82 -38.00 -24.46 10.30
CA LEU A 82 -39.10 -23.55 9.96
C LEU A 82 -39.64 -23.80 8.56
N LEU A 83 -38.76 -24.03 7.57
CA LEU A 83 -39.16 -24.39 6.21
C LEU A 83 -39.89 -25.75 6.14
N ALA A 84 -39.64 -26.65 7.09
CA ALA A 84 -40.33 -27.94 7.18
C ALA A 84 -41.71 -27.84 7.85
N GLU A 85 -41.92 -26.86 8.75
CA GLU A 85 -43.21 -26.60 9.41
C GLU A 85 -44.19 -25.78 8.54
N GLU A 86 -43.69 -24.89 7.68
CA GLU A 86 -44.54 -23.94 6.92
C GLU A 86 -45.18 -24.55 5.65
N ASN A 87 -44.67 -25.66 5.13
CA ASN A 87 -45.31 -26.49 4.09
C ASN A 87 -44.48 -27.77 3.81
N PRO A 88 -45.00 -28.98 4.05
CA PRO A 88 -44.26 -30.22 3.79
C PRO A 88 -43.95 -30.46 2.30
N ASP A 89 -44.71 -29.84 1.37
CA ASP A 89 -44.58 -30.03 -0.09
C ASP A 89 -43.98 -28.84 -0.86
N LEU A 90 -43.48 -27.80 -0.18
CA LEU A 90 -42.80 -26.66 -0.82
C LEU A 90 -41.37 -26.51 -0.31
N GLN A 91 -40.55 -27.55 -0.49
CA GLN A 91 -39.11 -27.33 -0.62
C GLN A 91 -38.88 -26.60 -1.94
N ASN A 92 -39.00 -25.27 -1.95
CA ASN A 92 -38.55 -24.47 -3.08
C ASN A 92 -37.02 -24.64 -3.17
N PRO A 93 -36.49 -25.45 -4.10
CA PRO A 93 -35.07 -25.83 -4.11
C PRO A 93 -34.17 -24.60 -4.28
N ASN A 94 -34.71 -23.55 -4.90
CA ASN A 94 -34.01 -22.28 -5.10
C ASN A 94 -33.75 -21.54 -3.78
N LYS A 95 -34.65 -21.61 -2.80
CA LYS A 95 -34.48 -20.89 -1.52
C LYS A 95 -33.45 -21.56 -0.62
N SER A 96 -33.44 -22.90 -0.58
CA SER A 96 -32.42 -23.67 0.15
C SER A 96 -31.03 -23.54 -0.49
N ALA A 97 -30.94 -23.49 -1.82
CA ALA A 97 -29.70 -23.24 -2.55
C ALA A 97 -29.15 -21.81 -2.32
N GLN A 98 -30.01 -20.80 -2.29
CA GLN A 98 -29.59 -19.42 -1.97
C GLN A 98 -29.06 -19.30 -0.54
N ASP A 99 -29.65 -20.02 0.41
CA ASP A 99 -29.22 -20.02 1.81
C ASP A 99 -27.89 -20.72 2.03
N SER A 100 -27.67 -21.85 1.35
CA SER A 100 -26.39 -22.55 1.39
C SER A 100 -25.29 -21.71 0.75
N GLU A 101 -25.53 -21.10 -0.42
CA GLU A 101 -24.58 -20.22 -1.09
C GLU A 101 -24.14 -19.07 -0.17
N ARG A 102 -25.10 -18.40 0.49
CA ARG A 102 -24.81 -17.33 1.46
C ARG A 102 -24.00 -17.83 2.65
N PHE A 103 -24.36 -18.99 3.21
CA PHE A 103 -23.62 -19.58 4.31
C PHE A 103 -22.16 -19.85 3.94
N TYR A 104 -21.92 -20.53 2.81
CA TYR A 104 -20.56 -20.81 2.33
C TYR A 104 -19.79 -19.54 2.01
N THR A 105 -20.44 -18.55 1.39
CA THR A 105 -19.81 -17.24 1.11
C THR A 105 -19.29 -16.59 2.39
N ILE A 106 -20.12 -16.55 3.44
CA ILE A 106 -19.76 -15.96 4.73
C ILE A 106 -18.63 -16.73 5.41
N VAL A 107 -18.71 -18.06 5.43
CA VAL A 107 -17.69 -18.91 6.05
C VAL A 107 -16.35 -18.77 5.33
N LEU A 108 -16.35 -18.81 4.00
CA LEU A 108 -15.14 -18.65 3.20
C LEU A 108 -14.55 -17.24 3.30
N SER A 109 -15.38 -16.21 3.54
CA SER A 109 -14.93 -14.82 3.71
C SER A 109 -14.04 -14.60 4.94
N PHE A 110 -13.91 -15.58 5.85
CA PHE A 110 -12.89 -15.53 6.89
C PHE A 110 -11.46 -15.54 6.33
N ILE A 111 -11.27 -16.10 5.14
CA ILE A 111 -10.03 -15.96 4.38
C ILE A 111 -10.28 -14.88 3.32
N PRO A 112 -9.55 -13.75 3.34
CA PRO A 112 -9.73 -12.65 2.40
C PRO A 112 -9.79 -13.14 0.94
N GLY A 113 -10.88 -12.80 0.25
CA GLY A 113 -11.10 -13.13 -1.15
C GLY A 113 -11.77 -14.47 -1.46
N LEU A 114 -11.75 -15.46 -0.55
CA LEU A 114 -12.36 -16.78 -0.86
C LEU A 114 -13.89 -16.73 -0.92
N GLY A 115 -14.54 -15.86 -0.14
CA GLY A 115 -15.99 -15.65 -0.22
C GLY A 115 -16.44 -15.19 -1.61
N HIS A 116 -15.63 -14.37 -2.29
CA HIS A 116 -15.91 -13.91 -3.65
C HIS A 116 -15.83 -15.02 -4.68
N PHE A 117 -14.92 -15.98 -4.50
CA PHE A 117 -14.83 -17.16 -5.38
C PHE A 117 -16.10 -18.00 -5.33
N GLN A 118 -16.73 -18.13 -4.15
CA GLN A 118 -17.97 -18.88 -3.99
C GLN A 118 -19.13 -18.32 -4.83
N ILE A 119 -19.18 -17.00 -4.99
CA ILE A 119 -20.26 -16.32 -5.75
C ILE A 119 -19.89 -16.04 -7.21
N GLY A 120 -18.70 -16.46 -7.66
CA GLY A 120 -18.23 -16.32 -9.05
C GLY A 120 -17.45 -15.03 -9.34
N LEU A 121 -17.07 -14.26 -8.32
CA LEU A 121 -16.30 -13.01 -8.45
C LEU A 121 -14.78 -13.29 -8.31
N MET A 122 -14.19 -13.93 -9.33
CA MET A 122 -12.79 -14.35 -9.31
C MET A 122 -11.81 -13.18 -9.24
N ASN A 123 -11.95 -12.17 -10.10
CA ASN A 123 -11.07 -11.01 -10.13
C ASN A 123 -11.12 -10.23 -8.82
N ARG A 124 -12.31 -10.10 -8.24
CA ARG A 124 -12.50 -9.42 -6.95
C ARG A 124 -11.84 -10.18 -5.80
N GLY A 125 -12.06 -11.48 -5.74
CA GLY A 125 -11.47 -12.36 -4.73
C GLY A 125 -9.94 -12.40 -4.81
N LEU A 126 -9.39 -12.52 -6.02
CA LEU A 126 -7.94 -12.51 -6.26
C LEU A 126 -7.31 -11.18 -5.83
N THR A 127 -7.98 -10.06 -6.09
CA THR A 127 -7.51 -8.74 -5.67
C THR A 127 -7.40 -8.63 -4.15
N LEU A 128 -8.40 -9.09 -3.40
CA LEU A 128 -8.40 -9.07 -1.94
C LEU A 128 -7.38 -10.04 -1.33
N LEU A 129 -7.33 -11.27 -1.86
CA LEU A 129 -6.39 -12.29 -1.42
C LEU A 129 -4.95 -11.83 -1.67
N GLY A 130 -4.69 -11.32 -2.88
CA GLY A 130 -3.40 -10.77 -3.27
C GLY A 130 -2.98 -9.57 -2.42
N ALA A 131 -3.90 -8.63 -2.15
CA ALA A 131 -3.63 -7.48 -1.28
C ALA A 131 -3.30 -7.92 0.15
N PHE A 132 -4.05 -8.87 0.71
CA PHE A 132 -3.84 -9.37 2.06
C PHE A 132 -2.51 -10.13 2.21
N LEU A 133 -2.28 -11.15 1.36
CA LEU A 133 -1.05 -11.93 1.39
C LEU A 133 0.17 -11.10 0.99
N GLY A 134 0.02 -10.24 -0.02
CA GLY A 134 1.08 -9.35 -0.48
C GLY A 134 1.53 -8.37 0.61
N LEU A 135 0.58 -7.75 1.33
CA LEU A 135 0.91 -6.89 2.46
C LEU A 135 1.61 -7.66 3.57
N ALA A 136 1.10 -8.84 3.95
CA ALA A 136 1.69 -9.67 5.00
C ALA A 136 3.14 -10.06 4.66
N VAL A 137 3.37 -10.60 3.46
CA VAL A 137 4.69 -11.02 2.99
C VAL A 137 5.63 -9.81 2.91
N MET A 138 5.17 -8.68 2.37
CA MET A 138 6.00 -7.48 2.24
C MET A 138 6.44 -6.96 3.62
N VAL A 139 5.52 -6.85 4.58
CA VAL A 139 5.85 -6.37 5.93
C VAL A 139 6.82 -7.30 6.63
N ILE A 140 6.60 -8.62 6.56
CA ILE A 140 7.53 -9.61 7.14
C ILE A 140 8.90 -9.52 6.48
N PHE A 141 8.94 -9.44 5.15
CA PHE A 141 10.18 -9.33 4.38
C PHE A 141 10.98 -8.08 4.74
N VAL A 142 10.33 -6.91 4.76
CA VAL A 142 10.99 -5.64 5.12
C VAL A 142 11.48 -5.67 6.55
N THR A 143 10.66 -6.17 7.50
CA THR A 143 11.06 -6.32 8.90
C THR A 143 12.28 -7.21 9.05
N ALA A 144 12.29 -8.37 8.38
CA ALA A 144 13.39 -9.33 8.43
C ALA A 144 14.67 -8.79 7.77
N MET A 145 14.55 -8.10 6.64
CA MET A 145 15.70 -7.55 5.90
C MET A 145 16.32 -6.33 6.58
N SER A 146 15.49 -5.47 7.16
CA SER A 146 15.95 -4.26 7.83
C SER A 146 16.37 -4.49 9.28
N ASN A 147 15.96 -5.62 9.88
CA ASN A 147 16.09 -5.92 11.31
C ASN A 147 15.47 -4.81 12.19
N ARG A 148 14.37 -4.24 11.72
CA ARG A 148 13.63 -3.12 12.34
C ARG A 148 12.20 -3.56 12.64
N GLY A 149 11.91 -3.80 13.91
CA GLY A 149 10.58 -4.24 14.37
C GLY A 149 9.48 -3.21 14.15
N GLU A 150 9.84 -1.94 13.93
CA GLU A 150 8.92 -0.83 13.70
C GLU A 150 8.00 -1.07 12.49
N PHE A 151 8.48 -1.79 11.48
CA PHE A 151 7.69 -2.12 10.28
C PHE A 151 6.51 -3.05 10.57
N MET A 152 6.50 -3.79 11.69
CA MET A 152 5.37 -4.64 12.07
C MET A 152 4.08 -3.84 12.30
N VAL A 153 4.16 -2.52 12.56
CA VAL A 153 2.97 -1.65 12.67
C VAL A 153 2.08 -1.72 11.42
N PHE A 154 2.68 -1.94 10.24
CA PHE A 154 1.94 -2.05 8.98
C PHE A 154 1.09 -3.33 8.88
N MET A 155 1.29 -4.33 9.75
CA MET A 155 0.37 -5.48 9.87
C MET A 155 -1.05 -5.05 10.28
N ALA A 156 -1.21 -3.85 10.87
CA ALA A 156 -2.53 -3.27 11.15
C ALA A 156 -3.39 -3.08 9.88
N GLY A 157 -2.80 -3.07 8.68
CA GLY A 157 -3.54 -3.07 7.42
C GLY A 157 -4.28 -4.38 7.13
N LEU A 158 -3.79 -5.52 7.63
CA LEU A 158 -4.39 -6.84 7.41
C LEU A 158 -5.84 -6.95 7.93
N PRO A 159 -6.15 -6.60 9.20
CA PRO A 159 -7.54 -6.63 9.67
C PRO A 159 -8.43 -5.65 8.91
N ILE A 160 -7.90 -4.52 8.43
CA ILE A 160 -8.68 -3.55 7.63
C ILE A 160 -9.09 -4.17 6.29
N ILE A 161 -8.14 -4.78 5.57
CA ILE A 161 -8.40 -5.49 4.30
C ILE A 161 -9.39 -6.65 4.53
N TRP A 162 -9.20 -7.41 5.61
CA TRP A 162 -10.09 -8.52 5.97
C TRP A 162 -11.53 -8.06 6.25
N VAL A 163 -11.72 -7.05 7.11
CA VAL A 163 -13.06 -6.52 7.42
C VAL A 163 -13.73 -6.02 6.15
N TYR A 164 -13.02 -5.24 5.33
CA TYR A 164 -13.54 -4.76 4.06
C TYR A 164 -13.97 -5.93 3.16
N GLY A 165 -13.10 -6.91 2.95
CA GLY A 165 -13.37 -8.08 2.12
C GLY A 165 -14.55 -8.91 2.62
N PHE A 166 -14.68 -9.09 3.93
CA PHE A 166 -15.80 -9.78 4.55
C PHE A 166 -17.12 -9.05 4.29
N PHE A 167 -17.19 -7.75 4.60
CA PHE A 167 -18.40 -6.96 4.37
C PHE A 167 -18.78 -6.90 2.89
N ASP A 168 -17.78 -6.81 2.02
CA ASP A 168 -17.98 -6.77 0.59
C ASP A 168 -18.56 -8.08 0.05
N ALA A 169 -18.03 -9.24 0.45
CA ALA A 169 -18.59 -10.55 0.07
C ALA A 169 -20.05 -10.71 0.55
N VAL A 170 -20.36 -10.28 1.79
CA VAL A 170 -21.74 -10.28 2.31
C VAL A 170 -22.65 -9.36 1.50
N GLN A 171 -22.17 -8.19 1.07
CA GLN A 171 -22.95 -7.29 0.22
C GLN A 171 -23.20 -7.88 -1.17
N GLN A 172 -22.19 -8.50 -1.79
CA GLN A 172 -22.32 -9.10 -3.12
C GLN A 172 -23.25 -10.31 -3.13
N VAL A 173 -23.21 -11.17 -2.11
CA VAL A 173 -24.16 -12.29 -2.03
C VAL A 173 -25.59 -11.80 -1.79
N ASN A 174 -25.77 -10.75 -0.97
CA ASN A 174 -27.09 -10.14 -0.79
C ASN A 174 -27.59 -9.50 -2.10
N LYS A 175 -26.69 -8.92 -2.90
CA LYS A 175 -26.99 -8.37 -4.23
C LYS A 175 -27.47 -9.47 -5.18
N LYS A 176 -26.73 -10.58 -5.27
CA LYS A 176 -27.10 -11.76 -6.05
C LYS A 176 -28.46 -12.34 -5.63
N GLN A 177 -28.72 -12.40 -4.32
CA GLN A 177 -30.00 -12.88 -3.78
C GLN A 177 -31.20 -11.99 -4.13
N ARG A 178 -30.98 -10.68 -4.38
CA ARG A 178 -32.02 -9.77 -4.89
C ARG A 178 -32.29 -9.93 -6.39
N GLY A 179 -31.56 -10.82 -7.07
CA GLY A 179 -31.68 -11.02 -8.51
C GLY A 179 -30.87 -10.01 -9.35
N GLU A 180 -30.00 -9.22 -8.71
CA GLU A 180 -29.09 -8.32 -9.44
C GLU A 180 -27.94 -9.12 -10.05
N GLU A 181 -27.59 -8.81 -11.29
CA GLU A 181 -26.45 -9.43 -11.97
C GLU A 181 -25.12 -9.00 -11.30
N LEU A 182 -24.27 -9.98 -11.04
CA LEU A 182 -22.91 -9.74 -10.56
C LEU A 182 -21.96 -9.70 -11.74
N VAL A 183 -21.16 -8.63 -11.84
CA VAL A 183 -20.12 -8.52 -12.84
C VAL A 183 -18.77 -8.73 -12.17
N ASP A 184 -17.98 -9.69 -12.66
CA ASP A 184 -16.68 -10.00 -12.09
C ASP A 184 -15.62 -8.97 -12.51
N ARG A 185 -15.25 -8.11 -11.57
CA ARG A 185 -14.32 -7.01 -11.76
C ARG A 185 -13.46 -6.83 -10.51
N THR A 186 -12.32 -6.18 -10.67
CA THR A 186 -11.49 -5.82 -9.52
C THR A 186 -12.17 -4.73 -8.68
N ILE A 187 -11.83 -4.66 -7.39
CA ILE A 187 -12.34 -3.58 -6.51
C ILE A 187 -11.96 -2.20 -7.04
N PHE A 188 -10.74 -2.08 -7.57
CA PHE A 188 -10.23 -0.83 -8.11
C PHE A 188 -11.04 -0.35 -9.32
N GLU A 189 -11.45 -1.26 -10.20
CA GLU A 189 -12.29 -0.98 -11.36
C GLU A 189 -13.71 -0.55 -10.94
N ASP A 190 -14.27 -1.20 -9.91
CA ASP A 190 -15.55 -0.81 -9.32
C ASP A 190 -15.53 0.62 -8.73
N PHE A 191 -14.40 1.03 -8.12
CA PHE A 191 -14.20 2.40 -7.67
C PHE A 191 -14.07 3.40 -8.81
N ASP A 192 -13.47 3.00 -9.93
CA ASP A 192 -13.32 3.84 -11.12
C ASP A 192 -14.67 4.05 -11.84
N MET A 193 -15.56 3.04 -11.88
CA MET A 193 -16.88 3.15 -12.55
C MET A 193 -18.00 3.73 -11.70
N ARG A 194 -17.90 3.71 -10.36
CA ARG A 194 -18.82 4.48 -9.49
C ARG A 194 -18.76 5.99 -9.75
N ARG A 195 -17.82 6.45 -10.57
CA ARG A 195 -17.72 7.82 -11.06
C ARG A 195 -18.38 7.86 -12.43
N GLU A 196 -19.44 8.67 -12.54
CA GLU A 196 -20.36 8.77 -13.68
C GLU A 196 -19.71 8.93 -15.06
N ASP A 197 -18.42 9.27 -15.13
CA ASP A 197 -17.71 9.59 -16.36
C ASP A 197 -16.61 8.58 -16.78
N GLY A 198 -16.39 7.48 -16.04
CA GLY A 198 -15.24 6.58 -16.28
C GLY A 198 -13.87 7.23 -16.01
N LYS A 199 -13.89 8.37 -15.30
CA LYS A 199 -12.72 9.19 -14.97
C LYS A 199 -12.01 8.65 -13.72
N LYS A 200 -10.69 8.66 -13.76
CA LYS A 200 -9.82 8.25 -12.65
C LYS A 200 -10.11 9.01 -11.34
N SER A 201 -9.85 8.29 -10.26
CA SER A 201 -9.47 8.73 -8.90
C SER A 201 -8.95 10.14 -8.60
N LYS A 202 -9.66 11.29 -8.66
CA LYS A 202 -9.09 12.57 -8.14
C LYS A 202 -8.44 12.45 -6.75
N SER A 203 -9.11 11.82 -5.79
CA SER A 203 -8.57 11.60 -4.44
C SER A 203 -7.38 10.64 -4.43
N ILE A 204 -7.43 9.58 -5.23
CA ILE A 204 -6.32 8.62 -5.38
C ILE A 204 -5.12 9.30 -6.03
N ALA A 205 -5.35 10.11 -7.07
CA ALA A 205 -4.34 10.90 -7.75
C ALA A 205 -3.68 11.90 -6.80
N THR A 206 -4.46 12.61 -5.97
CA THR A 206 -3.95 13.49 -4.92
C THR A 206 -3.10 12.73 -3.90
N PHE A 207 -3.55 11.57 -3.45
CA PHE A 207 -2.79 10.74 -2.51
C PHE A 207 -1.47 10.25 -3.14
N LEU A 208 -1.52 9.72 -4.37
CA LEU A 208 -0.36 9.30 -5.13
C LEU A 208 0.59 10.47 -5.43
N SER A 209 0.08 11.70 -5.52
CA SER A 209 0.90 12.90 -5.77
C SER A 209 1.89 13.21 -4.65
N ILE A 210 1.67 12.67 -3.44
CA ILE A 210 2.63 12.75 -2.32
C ILE A 210 3.98 12.15 -2.75
N PHE A 211 3.99 11.14 -3.63
CA PHE A 211 5.20 10.66 -4.24
C PHE A 211 5.42 11.36 -5.60
N PRO A 212 6.54 12.07 -5.79
CA PRO A 212 6.78 12.84 -7.01
C PRO A 212 6.61 11.99 -8.29
N GLY A 213 5.71 12.44 -9.17
CA GLY A 213 5.42 11.80 -10.45
C GLY A 213 4.36 10.68 -10.44
N ALA A 214 4.03 10.08 -9.29
CA ALA A 214 3.07 8.98 -9.23
C ALA A 214 1.62 9.43 -9.49
N GLY A 215 1.23 10.61 -8.99
CA GLY A 215 -0.06 11.23 -9.31
C GLY A 215 -0.23 11.49 -10.80
N HIS A 216 0.80 12.00 -11.48
CA HIS A 216 0.82 12.21 -12.93
C HIS A 216 0.67 10.91 -13.71
N LEU A 217 1.41 9.86 -13.34
CA LEU A 217 1.31 8.55 -13.99
C LEU A 217 -0.10 7.96 -13.87
N TYR A 218 -0.73 8.10 -12.70
CA TYR A 218 -2.11 7.65 -12.49
C TYR A 218 -3.14 8.39 -13.35
N LEU A 219 -2.90 9.68 -13.63
CA LEU A 219 -3.71 10.46 -14.58
C LEU A 219 -3.39 10.17 -16.06
N GLY A 220 -2.40 9.30 -16.34
CA GLY A 220 -1.96 8.97 -17.70
C GLY A 220 -0.88 9.89 -18.26
N LEU A 221 -0.35 10.83 -17.47
CA LEU A 221 0.70 11.78 -17.86
C LEU A 221 2.10 11.15 -17.70
N GLN A 222 2.42 10.21 -18.58
CA GLN A 222 3.60 9.35 -18.46
C GLN A 222 4.91 10.14 -18.56
N ARG A 223 5.04 10.99 -19.58
CA ARG A 223 6.28 11.74 -19.83
C ARG A 223 6.58 12.67 -18.67
N ARG A 224 5.56 13.37 -18.19
CA ARG A 224 5.67 14.28 -17.05
C ARG A 224 5.97 13.55 -15.74
N GLY A 225 5.23 12.48 -15.46
CA GLY A 225 5.37 11.70 -14.24
C GLY A 225 6.75 11.06 -14.12
N ILE A 226 7.24 10.41 -15.18
CA ILE A 226 8.56 9.78 -15.19
C ILE A 226 9.67 10.82 -15.02
N GLN A 227 9.57 11.99 -15.64
CA GLN A 227 10.57 13.06 -15.49
C GLN A 227 10.64 13.59 -14.06
N LEU A 228 9.49 13.82 -13.41
CA LEU A 228 9.44 14.26 -12.01
C LEU A 228 9.96 13.21 -11.05
N MET A 229 9.56 11.95 -11.26
CA MET A 229 10.03 10.82 -10.46
C MET A 229 11.55 10.64 -10.60
N ALA A 230 12.06 10.68 -11.82
CA ALA A 230 13.49 10.61 -12.10
C ALA A 230 14.24 11.80 -11.49
N ALA A 231 13.76 13.03 -11.65
CA ALA A 231 14.38 14.21 -11.07
C ALA A 231 14.46 14.11 -9.53
N PHE A 232 13.39 13.67 -8.88
CA PHE A 232 13.36 13.49 -7.44
C PHE A 232 14.34 12.40 -6.98
N LEU A 233 14.22 11.18 -7.51
CA LEU A 233 15.05 10.04 -7.08
C LEU A 233 16.53 10.24 -7.43
N PHE A 234 16.81 10.75 -8.63
CA PHE A 234 18.18 11.00 -9.06
C PHE A 234 18.80 12.15 -8.27
N SER A 235 18.04 13.20 -7.90
CA SER A 235 18.57 14.25 -7.03
C SER A 235 18.98 13.69 -5.67
N ILE A 236 18.15 12.85 -5.03
CA ILE A 236 18.50 12.20 -3.76
C ILE A 236 19.78 11.38 -3.91
N TYR A 237 19.85 10.55 -4.95
CA TYR A 237 21.01 9.72 -5.22
C TYR A 237 22.30 10.55 -5.41
N ILE A 238 22.28 11.56 -6.30
CA ILE A 238 23.44 12.41 -6.55
C ILE A 238 23.88 13.16 -5.29
N LEU A 239 22.92 13.69 -4.53
CA LEU A 239 23.21 14.44 -3.31
C LEU A 239 23.85 13.54 -2.23
N ASP A 240 23.39 12.30 -2.10
CA ASP A 240 23.96 11.31 -1.18
C ASP A 240 25.37 10.88 -1.61
N VAL A 241 25.53 10.45 -2.88
CA VAL A 241 26.79 9.97 -3.45
C VAL A 241 27.91 10.99 -3.37
N LEU A 242 27.60 12.24 -3.70
CA LEU A 242 28.57 13.33 -3.70
C LEU A 242 28.66 14.03 -2.34
N ARG A 243 27.88 13.55 -1.35
CA ARG A 243 27.74 14.13 0.01
C ARG A 243 27.50 15.64 -0.01
N LEU A 244 26.63 16.08 -0.92
CA LEU A 244 26.25 17.46 -1.14
C LEU A 244 25.23 17.94 -0.10
N GLY A 245 25.55 17.82 1.20
CA GLY A 245 24.64 18.10 2.30
C GLY A 245 24.00 19.50 2.25
N ILE A 246 24.76 20.50 1.80
CA ILE A 246 24.26 21.87 1.65
C ILE A 246 23.16 22.01 0.59
N PHE A 247 23.08 21.10 -0.37
CA PHE A 247 22.08 21.11 -1.43
C PHE A 247 20.86 20.21 -1.12
N LEU A 248 20.78 19.63 0.08
CA LEU A 248 19.61 18.83 0.49
C LEU A 248 18.29 19.61 0.45
N PHE A 249 18.32 20.95 0.53
CA PHE A 249 17.13 21.80 0.35
C PHE A 249 16.49 21.69 -1.05
N LEU A 250 17.22 21.17 -2.05
CA LEU A 250 16.68 20.97 -3.39
C LEU A 250 15.63 19.85 -3.42
N ILE A 251 15.75 18.84 -2.55
CA ILE A 251 14.81 17.72 -2.44
C ILE A 251 13.39 18.22 -2.13
N PRO A 252 13.14 18.98 -1.03
CA PRO A 252 11.80 19.49 -0.76
C PRO A 252 11.31 20.45 -1.85
N ILE A 253 12.18 21.23 -2.50
CA ILE A 253 11.76 22.11 -3.62
C ILE A 253 11.22 21.30 -4.80
N ILE A 254 11.95 20.26 -5.23
CA ILE A 254 11.51 19.36 -6.31
C ILE A 254 10.22 18.65 -5.91
N TRP A 255 10.13 18.21 -4.65
CA TRP A 255 8.96 17.56 -4.11
C TRP A 255 7.72 18.46 -4.14
N PHE A 256 7.81 19.68 -3.59
CA PHE A 256 6.71 20.64 -3.57
C PHE A 256 6.27 21.02 -4.98
N TYR A 257 7.24 21.27 -5.87
CA TYR A 257 6.95 21.54 -7.28
C TYR A 257 6.14 20.38 -7.90
N SER A 258 6.61 19.15 -7.74
CA SER A 258 5.93 17.95 -8.25
C SER A 258 4.53 17.78 -7.66
N PHE A 259 4.39 17.96 -6.35
CA PHE A 259 3.13 17.82 -5.64
C PHE A 259 2.10 18.86 -6.10
N PHE A 260 2.48 20.15 -6.12
CA PHE A 260 1.58 21.21 -6.56
C PHE A 260 1.23 21.11 -8.05
N ASP A 261 2.20 20.71 -8.87
CA ASP A 261 1.96 20.45 -10.28
C ASP A 261 0.93 19.34 -10.47
N ALA A 262 1.07 18.22 -9.76
CA ALA A 262 0.09 17.13 -9.80
C ALA A 262 -1.29 17.59 -9.33
N MET A 263 -1.38 18.37 -8.24
CA MET A 263 -2.64 18.92 -7.73
C MET A 263 -3.35 19.82 -8.75
N GLN A 264 -2.60 20.63 -9.50
CA GLN A 264 -3.16 21.41 -10.61
C GLN A 264 -3.66 20.52 -11.75
N LYS A 265 -2.97 19.42 -12.06
CA LYS A 265 -3.43 18.47 -13.07
C LYS A 265 -4.68 17.72 -12.60
N VAL A 266 -4.77 17.35 -11.33
CA VAL A 266 -5.95 16.70 -10.73
C VAL A 266 -7.18 17.62 -10.76
N SER A 267 -7.03 18.92 -10.49
CA SER A 267 -8.16 19.86 -10.53
C SER A 267 -8.73 19.99 -11.94
N LYS A 268 -7.86 20.09 -12.95
CA LYS A 268 -8.20 20.17 -14.39
C LYS A 268 -8.68 18.86 -15.00
N TYR A 269 -8.30 17.73 -14.41
CA TYR A 269 -8.64 16.40 -14.91
C TYR A 269 -10.16 16.21 -15.00
N GLY A 270 -10.64 15.89 -16.20
CA GLY A 270 -12.06 15.69 -16.46
C GLY A 270 -12.87 16.95 -16.77
N VAL A 271 -12.25 18.13 -16.72
CA VAL A 271 -12.84 19.42 -17.12
C VAL A 271 -12.19 19.93 -18.40
N GLU A 272 -10.86 19.83 -18.47
CA GLU A 272 -10.04 20.21 -19.62
C GLU A 272 -9.27 18.99 -20.15
N LYS A 273 -8.89 19.01 -21.43
CA LYS A 273 -7.91 18.04 -21.95
C LYS A 273 -6.56 18.33 -21.31
N VAL A 274 -6.08 17.39 -20.51
CA VAL A 274 -4.76 17.47 -19.90
C VAL A 274 -3.77 16.81 -20.84
N GLU A 275 -2.94 17.60 -21.52
CA GLU A 275 -1.91 17.08 -22.42
C GLU A 275 -0.65 16.64 -21.65
N ASP A 276 -0.05 15.53 -22.08
CA ASP A 276 1.19 14.98 -21.51
C ASP A 276 2.42 15.69 -22.10
N GLU A 277 2.59 16.94 -21.67
CA GLU A 277 3.76 17.74 -22.01
C GLU A 277 4.90 17.48 -21.01
N PRO A 278 6.12 17.20 -21.52
CA PRO A 278 7.30 17.07 -20.66
C PRO A 278 7.61 18.39 -19.96
N ILE A 279 8.02 18.33 -18.69
CA ILE A 279 8.38 19.53 -17.91
C ILE A 279 9.62 20.20 -18.49
N ILE A 280 10.56 19.37 -18.95
CA ILE A 280 11.75 19.84 -19.63
C ILE A 280 11.72 19.28 -21.04
N ALA A 281 11.05 20.01 -21.95
CA ALA A 281 11.03 19.69 -23.39
C ALA A 281 12.45 19.53 -23.98
N TYR A 282 13.45 20.17 -23.35
CA TYR A 282 14.84 20.25 -23.82
C TYR A 282 15.73 19.04 -23.48
N PHE A 283 15.30 18.13 -22.60
CA PHE A 283 16.11 16.95 -22.21
C PHE A 283 16.24 15.92 -23.35
N ILE A 284 15.26 15.86 -24.25
CA ILE A 284 15.30 14.97 -25.41
C ILE A 284 16.50 15.30 -26.32
N ASN A 285 16.98 16.55 -26.32
CA ASN A 285 18.11 16.97 -27.14
C ASN A 285 19.47 16.99 -26.40
N HIS A 286 19.52 16.56 -25.12
CA HIS A 286 20.73 16.61 -24.28
C HIS A 286 21.16 15.23 -23.74
N GLN A 287 20.76 14.12 -24.37
CA GLN A 287 21.20 12.76 -24.01
C GLN A 287 22.72 12.64 -23.85
N LYS A 288 23.50 13.39 -24.65
CA LYS A 288 24.96 13.49 -24.53
C LYS A 288 25.40 13.98 -23.15
N TRP A 289 24.74 14.98 -22.57
CA TRP A 289 25.08 15.53 -21.25
C TRP A 289 24.68 14.59 -20.12
N VAL A 290 23.55 13.90 -20.25
CA VAL A 290 23.16 12.86 -19.30
C VAL A 290 24.17 11.71 -19.32
N GLY A 291 24.58 11.28 -20.52
CA GLY A 291 25.63 10.27 -20.70
C GLY A 291 26.98 10.72 -20.11
N ILE A 292 27.40 11.96 -20.34
CA ILE A 292 28.62 12.53 -19.73
C ILE A 292 28.50 12.51 -18.20
N GLY A 293 27.37 12.91 -17.64
CA GLY A 293 27.12 12.88 -16.20
C GLY A 293 27.23 11.47 -15.61
N LEU A 294 26.64 10.48 -16.27
CA LEU A 294 26.73 9.06 -15.87
C LEU A 294 28.17 8.53 -15.95
N VAL A 295 28.91 8.86 -17.00
CA VAL A 295 30.33 8.46 -17.13
C VAL A 295 31.17 9.09 -16.03
N LEU A 296 31.02 10.39 -15.77
CA LEU A 296 31.75 11.08 -14.71
C LEU A 296 31.43 10.48 -13.33
N LEU A 297 30.16 10.18 -13.06
CA LEU A 297 29.75 9.55 -11.81
C LEU A 297 30.31 8.13 -11.67
N GLY A 298 30.29 7.34 -12.74
CA GLY A 298 30.89 6.00 -12.76
C GLY A 298 32.40 6.02 -12.53
N VAL A 299 33.12 6.94 -13.18
CA VAL A 299 34.56 7.15 -12.98
C VAL A 299 34.85 7.61 -11.56
N TYR A 300 34.05 8.53 -11.00
CA TYR A 300 34.16 8.94 -9.60
C TYR A 300 34.00 7.76 -8.65
N TYR A 301 32.99 6.91 -8.86
CA TYR A 301 32.74 5.74 -8.02
C TYR A 301 33.88 4.72 -8.09
N LEU A 302 34.33 4.40 -9.31
CA LEU A 302 35.45 3.49 -9.54
C LEU A 302 36.72 4.02 -8.88
N PHE A 303 37.01 5.31 -9.04
CA PHE A 303 38.17 5.95 -8.42
C PHE A 303 38.10 5.90 -6.89
N MET A 304 36.98 6.31 -6.30
CA MET A 304 36.87 6.44 -4.83
C MET A 304 36.74 5.12 -4.09
N ASN A 305 36.08 4.12 -4.68
CA ASN A 305 35.74 2.88 -3.98
C ASN A 305 36.61 1.68 -4.40
N ILE A 306 37.30 1.76 -5.54
CA ILE A 306 38.12 0.65 -6.05
C ILE A 306 39.57 1.10 -6.19
N LEU A 307 39.82 2.08 -7.05
CA LEU A 307 41.18 2.47 -7.42
C LEU A 307 41.94 3.05 -6.22
N LEU A 308 41.36 4.04 -5.54
CA LEU A 308 42.01 4.71 -4.43
C LEU A 308 42.30 3.74 -3.27
N PRO A 309 41.36 2.90 -2.79
CA PRO A 309 41.67 1.90 -1.77
C PRO A 309 42.72 0.86 -2.20
N ALA A 310 42.72 0.44 -3.46
CA ALA A 310 43.69 -0.53 -3.96
C ALA A 310 45.12 0.02 -4.00
N PHE A 311 45.30 1.28 -4.42
CA PHE A 311 46.62 1.88 -4.60
C PHE A 311 47.11 2.71 -3.41
N ALA A 312 46.23 3.18 -2.53
CA ALA A 312 46.60 4.01 -1.38
C ALA A 312 47.68 3.38 -0.48
N PRO A 313 47.64 2.07 -0.13
CA PRO A 313 48.69 1.46 0.70
C PRO A 313 50.06 1.43 0.01
N MET A 314 50.09 1.23 -1.31
CA MET A 314 51.33 1.22 -2.09
C MET A 314 51.95 2.63 -2.11
N ILE A 315 51.14 3.65 -2.36
CA ILE A 315 51.63 5.03 -2.44
C ILE A 315 52.07 5.50 -1.05
N ASN A 316 51.31 5.22 0.01
CA ASN A 316 51.69 5.56 1.38
C ASN A 316 53.09 5.00 1.73
N ARG A 317 53.38 3.75 1.39
CA ARG A 317 54.71 3.16 1.61
C ARG A 317 55.84 3.86 0.82
N LEU A 318 55.53 4.43 -0.34
CA LEU A 318 56.53 5.03 -1.22
C LEU A 318 56.90 6.46 -0.82
N ILE A 319 55.90 7.25 -0.41
CA ILE A 319 56.06 8.69 -0.11
C ILE A 319 55.79 9.07 1.35
N ASN A 320 55.41 8.11 2.20
CA ASN A 320 55.08 8.26 3.62
C ASN A 320 53.97 9.30 3.90
N VAL A 321 53.05 9.46 2.94
CA VAL A 321 51.90 10.37 3.02
C VAL A 321 50.61 9.55 2.97
N ASP A 322 49.71 9.80 3.91
CA ASP A 322 48.38 9.18 3.92
C ASP A 322 47.41 9.89 2.98
N ILE A 323 47.55 9.59 1.68
CA ILE A 323 46.69 10.14 0.63
C ILE A 323 45.21 9.84 0.88
N MET A 324 44.91 8.69 1.50
CA MET A 324 43.54 8.28 1.75
C MET A 324 42.85 9.26 2.71
N TYR A 325 43.53 9.64 3.79
CA TYR A 325 43.04 10.64 4.74
C TYR A 325 42.72 11.98 4.07
N TRP A 326 43.62 12.49 3.22
CA TRP A 326 43.42 13.78 2.55
C TRP A 326 42.30 13.74 1.51
N ILE A 327 42.22 12.68 0.71
CA ILE A 327 41.19 12.58 -0.33
C ILE A 327 39.82 12.36 0.31
N GLN A 328 39.67 11.44 1.27
CA GLN A 328 38.39 11.23 1.93
C GLN A 328 37.95 12.42 2.78
N GLY A 329 38.89 13.13 3.41
CA GLY A 329 38.59 14.29 4.26
C GLY A 329 38.24 15.56 3.49
N TYR A 330 38.86 15.81 2.33
CA TYR A 330 38.77 17.12 1.66
C TYR A 330 38.24 17.08 0.23
N PHE A 331 38.25 15.95 -0.48
CA PHE A 331 37.87 15.93 -1.89
C PHE A 331 36.40 16.32 -2.11
N GLN A 332 35.50 15.78 -1.29
CA GLN A 332 34.07 16.10 -1.38
C GLN A 332 33.81 17.57 -1.06
N THR A 333 34.45 18.09 -0.01
CA THR A 333 34.39 19.52 0.35
C THR A 333 34.91 20.40 -0.79
N ALA A 334 36.04 20.03 -1.40
CA ALA A 334 36.60 20.73 -2.55
C ALA A 334 35.63 20.72 -3.75
N LEU A 335 35.00 19.58 -4.05
CA LEU A 335 34.00 19.46 -5.11
C LEU A 335 32.80 20.38 -4.86
N VAL A 336 32.27 20.40 -3.63
CA VAL A 336 31.18 21.32 -3.23
C VAL A 336 31.60 22.78 -3.42
N CYS A 337 32.79 23.16 -2.96
CA CYS A 337 33.31 24.51 -3.10
C CYS A 337 33.43 24.91 -4.58
N VAL A 338 33.98 24.04 -5.44
CA VAL A 338 34.09 24.30 -6.87
C VAL A 338 32.71 24.46 -7.52
N LEU A 339 31.73 23.62 -7.18
CA LEU A 339 30.37 23.72 -7.69
C LEU A 339 29.70 25.04 -7.27
N LEU A 340 29.85 25.44 -6.01
CA LEU A 340 29.28 26.70 -5.49
C LEU A 340 29.95 27.93 -6.10
N ILE A 341 31.28 27.98 -6.14
CA ILE A 341 32.03 29.10 -6.72
C ILE A 341 31.75 29.19 -8.22
N GLY A 342 31.86 28.08 -8.94
CA GLY A 342 31.60 28.04 -10.39
C GLY A 342 30.14 28.39 -10.72
N GLY A 343 29.19 27.85 -9.96
CA GLY A 343 27.77 28.18 -10.09
C GLY A 343 27.49 29.66 -9.82
N GLY A 344 28.05 30.20 -8.73
CA GLY A 344 27.94 31.60 -8.36
C GLY A 344 28.52 32.53 -9.43
N ILE A 345 29.74 32.28 -9.92
CA ILE A 345 30.36 33.04 -11.00
C ILE A 345 29.47 33.01 -12.25
N LYS A 346 29.00 31.83 -12.67
CA LYS A 346 28.14 31.69 -13.86
C LYS A 346 26.84 32.48 -13.74
N LEU A 347 26.19 32.47 -12.57
CA LEU A 347 24.99 33.26 -12.32
C LEU A 347 25.26 34.77 -12.37
N LEU A 348 26.41 35.21 -11.85
CA LEU A 348 26.85 36.61 -11.90
C LEU A 348 27.17 37.08 -13.33
N THR A 349 27.52 36.18 -14.25
CA THR A 349 28.00 36.58 -15.59
C THR A 349 26.86 36.96 -16.56
N GLY A 350 25.59 36.63 -16.27
CA GLY A 350 24.40 37.09 -17.01
C GLY A 350 24.34 36.79 -18.52
N THR A 351 23.28 36.14 -19.00
CA THR A 351 23.04 36.01 -20.45
C THR A 351 22.81 37.38 -21.08
N LYS A 352 23.71 37.81 -21.99
CA LYS A 352 23.55 39.06 -22.76
C LYS A 352 22.18 39.07 -23.47
N PRO A 353 21.37 40.13 -23.35
CA PRO A 353 20.10 40.22 -24.06
C PRO A 353 20.38 40.21 -25.57
N LYS A 354 19.72 39.27 -26.26
CA LYS A 354 19.71 39.17 -27.71
C LYS A 354 19.01 40.44 -28.22
N LYS A 355 19.77 41.37 -28.81
CA LYS A 355 19.23 42.57 -29.47
C LYS A 355 18.12 42.13 -30.42
N GLU A 356 16.89 42.52 -30.13
CA GLU A 356 15.81 42.58 -31.11
C GLU A 356 16.30 43.48 -32.25
N ALA A 357 16.50 42.86 -33.42
CA ALA A 357 16.69 43.60 -34.65
C ALA A 357 15.34 44.28 -34.95
N LYS A 358 15.32 45.60 -34.75
CA LYS A 358 14.26 46.53 -35.10
C LYS A 358 13.68 46.22 -36.49
N GLY A 359 12.38 45.95 -36.55
CA GLY A 359 11.55 46.32 -37.68
C GLY A 359 10.85 47.65 -37.36
N HIS A 360 10.69 48.49 -38.38
CA HIS A 360 9.97 49.77 -38.44
C HIS A 360 10.77 51.01 -37.98
N GLU A 361 11.43 51.66 -38.94
CA GLU A 361 10.81 52.75 -39.73
C GLU A 361 11.25 52.67 -41.19
#